data_AF-A0A7C7WTI8-F1
#
_entry.id   AF-A0A7C7WTI8-F1
#
_cell.length_a   1.000
_cell.length_b   1.000
_cell.length_c   1.000
_cell.angle_alpha   90.00
_cell.angle_beta   90.00
_cell.angle_gamma   90.00
#
_symmetry.space_group_name_H-M   'P 1'
#
loop_
_entity.id
_entity.type
_entity.pdbx_description
1 polymer ?
#
loop_
_entity_poly.entity_id
_entity_poly.type
_entity_poly.pdbx_seq_one_letter_code
_entity_poly.pdbx_strand_id
1 'polypeptide(L)'
;MSPHTQRIWRQTKQKLVENFGANRPTDEITRGDATDWRLTFIAAGLADATVRKHCGFAKHFFAQALDHEIISANPFSKLVSSPVGNQQLPTKYHRDKTRLVEFWQ
;
A
#
# COMPACT_ATOMS: atom_id res chain seq x y z
N MET A 1 -10.97 -5.18 1.06
CA MET A 1 -10.15 -3.98 1.35
C MET A 1 -11.06 -2.85 1.83
N SER A 2 -10.79 -2.20 2.97
CA SER A 2 -11.68 -1.15 3.51
C SER A 2 -11.79 0.06 2.58
N PRO A 3 -12.87 0.86 2.62
CA PRO A 3 -13.00 2.08 1.80
C PRO A 3 -11.84 3.06 2.02
N HIS A 4 -11.39 3.19 3.26
CA HIS A 4 -10.24 4.02 3.61
C HIS A 4 -8.95 3.52 2.95
N THR A 5 -8.71 2.20 2.98
CA THR A 5 -7.56 1.56 2.33
C THR A 5 -7.62 1.77 0.81
N GLN A 6 -8.80 1.63 0.19
CA GLN A 6 -9.00 1.89 -1.26
C GLN A 6 -8.70 3.33 -1.65
N ARG A 7 -9.08 4.30 -0.81
CA ARG A 7 -8.78 5.72 -1.03
C ARG A 7 -7.27 5.97 -1.07
N ILE A 8 -6.53 5.48 -0.08
CA ILE A 8 -5.07 5.68 -0.02
C ILE A 8 -4.38 4.94 -1.17
N TRP A 9 -4.85 3.74 -1.53
CA TRP A 9 -4.35 3.00 -2.68
C TRP A 9 -4.45 3.82 -3.98
N ARG A 10 -5.63 4.39 -4.27
CA ARG A 10 -5.85 5.24 -5.47
C ARG A 10 -5.00 6.50 -5.43
N GLN A 11 -4.94 7.16 -4.27
CA GLN A 11 -4.11 8.35 -4.08
C GLN A 11 -2.62 8.06 -4.27
N THR A 12 -2.15 6.89 -3.83
CA THR A 12 -0.75 6.49 -4.02
C THR A 12 -0.44 6.33 -5.51
N LYS A 13 -1.33 5.64 -6.25
CA LYS A 13 -1.17 5.48 -7.70
C LYS A 13 -1.10 6.84 -8.40
N GLN A 14 -2.01 7.75 -8.07
CA GLN A 14 -2.01 9.11 -8.62
C GLN A 14 -0.69 9.85 -8.31
N LYS A 15 -0.23 9.82 -7.06
CA LYS A 15 1.01 10.47 -6.63
C LYS A 15 2.27 9.89 -7.28
N LEU A 16 2.28 8.61 -7.62
CA LEU A 16 3.37 8.00 -8.37
C LEU A 16 3.38 8.52 -9.81
N VAL A 17 2.22 8.57 -10.46
CA VAL A 17 2.07 9.10 -11.83
C VAL A 17 2.38 10.59 -11.90
N GLU A 18 1.93 11.38 -10.93
CA GLU A 18 2.21 12.82 -10.85
C GLU A 18 3.72 13.09 -10.70
N ASN A 19 4.44 12.25 -9.96
CA ASN A 19 5.87 12.46 -9.71
C ASN A 19 6.76 11.92 -10.84
N PHE A 20 6.51 10.71 -11.33
CA PHE A 20 7.36 10.06 -12.32
C PHE A 20 6.90 10.29 -13.77
N GLY A 21 5.67 10.75 -13.96
CA GLY A 21 5.01 10.84 -15.25
C GLY A 21 4.37 9.51 -15.66
N ALA A 22 3.29 9.60 -16.45
CA ALA A 22 2.56 8.43 -16.93
C ALA A 22 3.34 7.61 -17.98
N ASN A 23 4.33 8.22 -18.63
CA ASN A 23 5.05 7.65 -19.77
C ASN A 23 6.46 7.16 -19.40
N ARG A 24 6.89 7.34 -18.15
CA ARG A 24 8.23 6.87 -17.72
C ARG A 24 8.22 5.35 -17.58
N PRO A 25 9.17 4.63 -18.19
CA PRO A 25 9.33 3.20 -17.97
C PRO A 25 9.53 2.86 -16.48
N THR A 26 8.94 1.75 -16.03
CA THR A 26 8.95 1.38 -14.60
C THR A 26 10.33 0.92 -14.14
N ASP A 27 11.12 0.34 -15.04
CA ASP A 27 12.50 -0.14 -14.83
C ASP A 27 13.53 0.99 -14.73
N GLU A 28 13.22 2.19 -15.23
CA GLU A 28 14.05 3.38 -15.05
C GLU A 28 13.90 4.05 -13.67
N ILE A 29 12.96 3.61 -12.84
CA ILE A 29 12.74 4.20 -11.51
C ILE A 29 13.76 3.61 -10.54
N THR A 30 14.68 4.45 -10.08
CA THR A 30 15.77 4.03 -9.19
C THR A 30 15.38 4.09 -7.72
N ARG A 31 16.24 3.56 -6.84
CA ARG A 31 16.10 3.72 -5.38
C ARG A 31 16.27 5.18 -4.94
N GLY A 32 17.06 5.97 -5.68
CA GLY A 32 17.22 7.41 -5.46
C GLY A 32 15.89 8.13 -5.72
N ASP A 33 15.30 7.87 -6.90
CA ASP A 33 13.97 8.38 -7.28
C ASP A 33 12.89 8.07 -6.23
N ALA A 34 12.87 6.84 -5.70
CA ALA A 34 11.93 6.44 -4.65
C ALA A 34 12.15 7.20 -3.33
N THR A 35 13.41 7.51 -2.99
CA THR A 35 13.76 8.29 -1.80
C THR A 35 13.32 9.75 -1.99
N ASP A 36 13.61 10.34 -3.14
CA ASP A 36 13.22 11.71 -3.47
C ASP A 36 11.70 11.87 -3.46
N TRP A 37 10.97 10.90 -4.04
CA TRP A 37 9.51 10.86 -3.97
C TRP A 37 9.00 10.88 -2.52
N ARG A 38 9.59 10.10 -1.62
CA ARG A 38 9.24 10.14 -0.19
C ARG A 38 9.52 11.50 0.44
N LEU A 39 10.62 12.15 0.06
CA LEU A 39 10.97 13.49 0.57
C LEU A 39 9.96 14.55 0.14
N THR A 40 9.32 14.41 -1.03
CA THR A 40 8.25 15.35 -1.45
C THR A 40 7.08 15.38 -0.46
N PHE A 41 6.72 14.24 0.14
CA PHE A 41 5.63 14.19 1.13
C PHE A 41 6.02 14.82 2.46
N ILE A 42 7.28 14.65 2.86
CA ILE A 42 7.81 15.28 4.07
C ILE A 42 7.86 16.79 3.89
N ALA A 43 8.37 17.26 2.74
CA ALA A 43 8.40 18.68 2.41
C ALA A 43 6.98 19.28 2.34
N ALA A 44 5.99 18.52 1.88
CA ALA A 44 4.59 18.91 1.88
C ALA A 44 3.90 18.81 3.26
N GLY A 45 4.62 18.47 4.33
CA GLY A 45 4.08 18.43 5.70
C GLY A 45 3.10 17.29 5.97
N LEU A 46 3.12 16.20 5.20
CA LEU A 46 2.26 15.05 5.46
C LEU A 46 2.68 14.36 6.76
N ALA A 47 1.69 13.92 7.54
CA ALA A 47 1.93 13.13 8.74
C ALA A 47 2.73 11.85 8.42
N ASP A 48 3.71 11.50 9.26
CA ASP A 48 4.62 10.35 9.04
C ASP A 48 3.86 9.03 8.80
N ALA A 49 2.76 8.81 9.54
CA ALA A 49 1.90 7.64 9.34
C ALA A 49 1.28 7.59 7.92
N THR A 50 0.96 8.74 7.33
CA THR A 50 0.45 8.84 5.96
C THR A 50 1.56 8.58 4.95
N VAL A 51 2.76 9.14 5.16
CA VAL A 51 3.95 8.89 4.33
C VAL A 51 4.27 7.39 4.28
N ARG A 52 4.27 6.72 5.43
CA ARG A 52 4.52 5.26 5.53
C ARG A 52 3.48 4.44 4.79
N LYS A 53 2.19 4.81 4.87
CA LYS A 53 1.11 4.13 4.13
C LYS A 53 1.32 4.22 2.63
N HIS A 54 1.67 5.40 2.12
CA HIS A 54 2.01 5.57 0.70
C HIS A 54 3.24 4.74 0.30
N CYS A 55 4.30 4.75 1.11
CA CYS A 55 5.49 3.91 0.88
C CYS A 55 5.13 2.41 0.86
N GLY A 56 4.22 1.96 1.73
CA GLY A 56 3.74 0.57 1.76
C GLY A 56 3.00 0.16 0.49
N PHE A 57 2.11 1.01 -0.02
CA PHE A 57 1.44 0.74 -1.29
C PHE A 57 2.39 0.79 -2.48
N ALA A 58 3.32 1.76 -2.52
CA ALA A 58 4.34 1.83 -3.55
C ALA A 58 5.21 0.56 -3.58
N LYS A 59 5.65 0.06 -2.42
CA LYS A 59 6.33 -1.24 -2.32
C LYS A 59 5.51 -2.36 -2.93
N HIS A 60 4.22 -2.43 -2.63
CA HIS A 60 3.36 -3.50 -3.14
C HIS A 60 3.20 -3.43 -4.67
N PHE A 61 3.02 -2.24 -5.24
CA PHE A 61 2.95 -2.06 -6.69
C PHE A 61 4.22 -2.52 -7.40
N PHE A 62 5.38 -2.08 -6.90
CA PHE A 62 6.67 -2.45 -7.50
C PHE A 62 7.08 -3.89 -7.16
N ALA A 63 6.51 -4.51 -6.12
CA ALA A 63 6.67 -5.95 -5.88
C ALA A 63 5.94 -6.74 -6.97
N GLN A 64 4.73 -6.34 -7.36
CA GLN A 64 4.03 -6.99 -8.47
C GLN A 64 4.77 -6.79 -9.80
N ALA A 65 5.32 -5.60 -10.06
CA ALA A 65 6.17 -5.39 -11.24
C ALA A 65 7.42 -6.29 -11.23
N LEU A 66 8.01 -6.53 -10.06
CA LEU A 66 9.13 -7.48 -9.90
C LEU A 66 8.67 -8.93 -10.12
N ASP A 67 7.51 -9.33 -9.58
CA ASP A 67 6.94 -10.67 -9.77
C ASP A 67 6.62 -10.96 -11.25
N HIS A 68 6.33 -9.92 -12.03
CA HIS A 68 6.11 -9.96 -13.48
C HIS A 68 7.39 -9.71 -14.30
N GLU A 69 8.57 -9.65 -13.65
CA GLU A 69 9.87 -9.46 -14.29
C GLU A 69 9.98 -8.16 -15.13
N ILE A 70 9.09 -7.18 -14.89
CA ILE A 70 9.13 -5.85 -15.54
C ILE A 70 10.33 -5.05 -15.03
N ILE A 71 10.71 -5.27 -13.78
CA ILE A 71 11.87 -4.64 -13.14
C ILE A 71 12.75 -5.71 -12.50
N SER A 72 14.05 -5.45 -12.39
CA SER A 72 15.01 -6.37 -11.76
C SER A 72 15.10 -6.22 -10.24
N ALA A 73 14.65 -5.07 -9.70
CA ALA A 73 14.63 -4.82 -8.28
C ALA A 73 13.55 -3.80 -7.90
N ASN A 74 12.93 -3.97 -6.74
CA ASN A 74 11.94 -3.02 -6.24
C ASN A 74 12.64 -1.73 -5.68
N PRO A 75 12.41 -0.55 -6.29
CA PRO A 75 13.07 0.69 -5.87
C PRO A 75 12.60 1.19 -4.49
N PHE A 76 11.39 0.81 -4.06
CA PHE A 76 10.81 1.19 -2.77
C PHE A 76 11.18 0.26 -1.62
N SER A 77 11.89 -0.84 -1.89
CA SER A 77 12.17 -1.93 -0.92
C SER A 77 12.75 -1.46 0.41
N LYS A 78 13.62 -0.44 0.40
CA LYS A 78 14.30 0.08 1.59
C LYS A 78 13.55 1.18 2.34
N LEU A 79 12.47 1.73 1.78
CA LEU A 79 11.71 2.77 2.47
C LEU A 79 10.98 2.21 3.69
N VAL A 80 10.82 2.99 4.75
CA VAL A 80 10.05 2.53 5.90
C VAL A 80 8.55 2.57 5.57
N SER A 81 7.89 1.43 5.72
CA SER A 81 6.48 1.25 5.34
C SER A 81 5.61 0.66 6.45
N SER A 82 6.12 0.60 7.69
CA SER A 82 5.59 -0.27 8.73
C SER A 82 4.07 -0.15 8.93
N PRO A 83 3.37 -1.28 9.07
CA PRO A 83 2.25 -1.39 9.97
C PRO A 83 2.81 -1.56 11.40
N VAL A 84 2.52 -0.63 12.32
CA VAL A 84 2.39 -1.05 13.71
C VAL A 84 1.12 -1.89 13.73
N GLY A 85 1.26 -3.19 14.02
CA GLY A 85 0.25 -4.19 13.73
C GLY A 85 -1.13 -3.85 14.27
N ASN A 86 -2.16 -4.12 13.47
CA ASN A 86 -3.35 -4.73 14.03
C ASN A 86 -3.20 -6.22 13.79
N GLN A 87 -2.57 -6.92 14.74
CA GLN A 87 -2.65 -8.37 14.85
C GLN A 87 -4.05 -8.74 15.36
N GLN A 88 -5.09 -8.29 14.66
CA GLN A 88 -6.41 -8.89 14.75
C GLN A 88 -6.54 -9.80 13.54
N LEU A 89 -6.48 -11.09 13.85
CA LEU A 89 -6.91 -12.19 13.00
C LEU A 89 -8.26 -11.85 12.33
N PRO A 90 -8.53 -12.34 11.11
CA PRO A 90 -9.74 -11.98 10.38
C PRO A 90 -10.94 -12.73 10.98
N THR A 91 -11.72 -12.09 11.85
CA THR A 91 -13.04 -12.60 12.24
C THR A 91 -14.13 -11.62 11.84
N LYS A 92 -14.62 -11.79 10.60
CA LYS A 92 -16.05 -11.68 10.26
C LYS A 92 -16.32 -12.02 8.79
N TYR A 93 -16.25 -13.31 8.48
CA TYR A 93 -17.30 -13.92 7.67
C TYR A 93 -18.50 -14.11 8.60
N HIS A 94 -19.48 -13.21 8.55
CA HIS A 94 -20.81 -13.50 9.06
C HIS A 94 -21.52 -14.35 7.99
N ARG A 95 -21.28 -15.66 8.03
CA ARG A 95 -22.20 -16.62 7.42
C ARG A 95 -23.13 -17.06 8.54
N ASP A 96 -24.32 -16.51 8.48
CA ASP A 96 -25.48 -16.97 9.23
C ASP A 96 -25.59 -18.50 9.18
N LYS A 97 -25.47 -19.12 10.35
CA LYS A 97 -26.04 -20.43 10.68
C LYS A 97 -26.44 -20.38 12.16
N THR A 98 -27.30 -19.43 12.51
CA THR A 98 -28.02 -19.51 13.78
C THR A 98 -29.27 -20.34 13.57
N ARG A 99 -29.16 -21.66 13.76
CA ARG A 99 -30.28 -22.45 14.29
C ARG A 99 -29.77 -23.77 14.84
N LEU A 100 -30.45 -24.22 15.91
CA LEU A 100 -30.18 -25.37 16.77
C LEU A 100 -29.13 -25.00 17.84
N VAL A 101 -29.51 -24.56 19.03
CA VAL A 101 -30.48 -25.14 19.99
C VAL A 101 -31.09 -23.97 20.78
N GLU A 102 -32.38 -23.91 21.07
CA GLU A 102 -32.97 -24.57 22.23
C GLU A 102 -34.46 -24.91 22.00
N PHE A 103 -34.79 -26.13 22.40
CA PHE A 103 -36.12 -26.58 22.76
C PHE A 103 -36.21 -26.40 24.28
N TRP A 104 -37.25 -25.69 24.75
CA TRP A 104 -37.74 -25.49 26.14
C TRP A 104 -37.44 -24.14 26.85
N GLN A 105 -38.57 -23.44 27.06
CA GLN A 105 -38.91 -22.27 27.89
C GLN A 105 -38.61 -20.88 27.33
#